data_AF-A0A965C0B2-F1
#
_entry.id   AF-A0A965C0B2-F1
#
_cell.length_a   1.000
_cell.length_b   1.000
_cell.length_c   1.000
_cell.angle_alpha   90.00
_cell.angle_beta   90.00
_cell.angle_gamma   90.00
#
_symmetry.space_group_name_H-M   'P 1'
#
loop_
_entity.id
_entity.type
_entity.pdbx_description
1 polymer ?
#
loop_
_entity_poly.entity_id
_entity_poly.type
_entity_poly.pdbx_seq_one_letter_code
_entity_poly.pdbx_strand_id
1 'polypeptide(L)'
;MVRAISTNDRQAEQQPKSMLDLRHRRQKLGISPQAMAQGLGLSLKQFECLEAGDWQALPGAAFVRSVLFAYARRLGMDDRETVEQLLPEDYRHRVAELHADIDHRRIKPKGLLGFAHGGSGSALAWCCLMLASAVVVIHFFGRQ
;
A
#
# COMPACT_ATOMS: atom_id res chain seq x y z
N MET A 1 -25.52 -3.26 39.39
CA MET A 1 -24.32 -3.72 38.66
C MET A 1 -24.65 -3.80 37.18
N VAL A 2 -24.35 -2.74 36.41
CA VAL A 2 -24.57 -2.70 34.96
C VAL A 2 -23.32 -3.27 34.31
N ARG A 3 -23.43 -4.45 33.70
CA ARG A 3 -22.33 -5.10 32.97
C ARG A 3 -21.99 -4.20 31.78
N ALA A 4 -20.80 -3.61 31.78
CA ALA A 4 -20.28 -2.87 30.65
C ALA A 4 -20.32 -3.81 29.43
N ILE A 5 -21.15 -3.49 28.44
CA ILE A 5 -21.14 -4.16 27.15
C ILE A 5 -19.75 -3.91 26.58
N SER A 6 -18.93 -4.96 26.59
CA SER A 6 -17.55 -4.92 26.14
C SER A 6 -17.54 -4.46 24.69
N THR A 7 -16.79 -3.40 24.39
CA THR A 7 -16.50 -2.96 23.02
C THR A 7 -16.02 -4.11 22.12
N ASN A 8 -15.46 -5.15 22.73
CA ASN A 8 -15.04 -6.39 22.10
C ASN A 8 -16.18 -7.19 21.42
N ASP A 9 -17.39 -7.21 21.99
CA ASP A 9 -18.53 -7.97 21.42
C ASP A 9 -19.06 -7.31 20.14
N ARG A 10 -19.04 -5.97 20.05
CA ARG A 10 -19.43 -5.25 18.82
C ARG A 10 -18.42 -5.41 17.69
N GLN A 11 -17.12 -5.59 18.01
CA GLN A 11 -16.09 -5.78 17.01
C GLN A 11 -16.14 -7.19 16.40
N ALA A 12 -16.54 -8.20 17.17
CA ALA A 12 -16.70 -9.58 16.70
C ALA A 12 -17.86 -9.76 15.68
N GLU A 13 -18.95 -9.00 15.83
CA GLU A 13 -20.10 -9.07 14.91
C GLU A 13 -19.90 -8.25 13.62
N GLN A 14 -18.93 -7.33 13.59
CA GLN A 14 -18.70 -6.42 12.46
C GLN A 14 -17.50 -6.81 11.59
N GLN A 15 -16.89 -7.98 11.83
CA GLN A 15 -15.88 -8.53 10.95
C GLN A 15 -16.54 -8.97 9.64
N PRO A 16 -16.18 -8.39 8.48
CA PRO A 16 -16.69 -8.84 7.20
C PRO A 16 -16.15 -10.24 6.93
N LYS A 17 -17.05 -11.20 6.73
CA LYS A 17 -16.70 -12.58 6.38
C LYS A 17 -16.72 -12.79 4.87
N SER A 18 -17.28 -11.83 4.13
CA SER A 18 -17.41 -11.89 2.68
C SER A 18 -17.23 -10.52 2.02
N MET A 19 -16.97 -10.53 0.71
CA MET A 19 -16.97 -9.33 -0.14
C MET A 19 -18.31 -8.58 -0.08
N LEU A 20 -19.41 -9.31 0.14
CA LEU A 20 -20.75 -8.76 0.28
C LEU A 20 -20.89 -7.91 1.57
N ASP A 21 -20.21 -8.29 2.65
CA ASP A 21 -20.22 -7.52 3.90
C ASP A 21 -19.47 -6.19 3.75
N LEU A 22 -18.34 -6.20 3.03
CA LEU A 22 -17.60 -4.97 2.69
C LEU A 22 -18.44 -4.02 1.83
N ARG A 23 -19.17 -4.57 0.85
CA ARG A 23 -20.09 -3.81 0.00
C ARG A 23 -21.22 -3.20 0.82
N HIS A 24 -21.86 -3.97 1.70
CA HIS A 24 -22.89 -3.48 2.61
C HIS A 24 -22.35 -2.37 3.54
N ARG A 25 -21.13 -2.54 4.06
CA ARG A 25 -20.50 -1.53 4.91
C ARG A 25 -20.24 -0.23 4.15
N ARG A 26 -19.76 -0.31 2.90
CA ARG A 26 -19.61 0.87 2.02
C ARG A 26 -20.95 1.57 1.80
N GLN A 27 -22.01 0.81 1.52
CA GLN A 27 -23.35 1.35 1.30
C GLN A 27 -23.89 2.04 2.57
N LYS A 28 -23.69 1.46 3.75
CA LYS A 28 -24.06 2.08 5.04
C LYS A 28 -23.33 3.40 5.29
N LEU A 29 -22.09 3.52 4.83
CA LEU A 29 -21.31 4.76 4.90
C LEU A 29 -21.69 5.78 3.80
N GLY A 30 -22.60 5.44 2.89
CA GLY A 30 -23.04 6.32 1.81
C GLY A 30 -21.98 6.59 0.74
N ILE A 31 -20.90 5.80 0.70
CA ILE A 31 -19.80 6.03 -0.25
C ILE A 31 -20.17 5.45 -1.62
N SER A 32 -20.13 6.28 -2.67
CA SER A 32 -20.42 5.81 -4.02
C SER A 32 -19.34 4.85 -4.56
N PRO A 33 -19.69 3.93 -5.48
CA PRO A 33 -18.70 3.04 -6.12
C PRO A 33 -17.60 3.83 -6.82
N GLN A 34 -17.96 4.94 -7.51
CA GLN A 34 -16.98 5.79 -8.18
C GLN A 34 -15.99 6.43 -7.20
N ALA A 35 -16.47 6.98 -6.08
CA ALA A 35 -15.61 7.62 -5.06
C ALA A 35 -14.68 6.60 -4.39
N MET A 36 -15.18 5.38 -4.14
CA MET A 36 -14.35 4.31 -3.62
C MET A 36 -13.28 3.88 -4.62
N ALA A 37 -13.66 3.64 -5.89
CA ALA A 37 -12.75 3.25 -6.96
C ALA A 37 -11.63 4.28 -7.18
N GLN A 38 -11.99 5.56 -7.30
CA GLN A 38 -11.02 6.65 -7.47
C GLN A 38 -9.97 6.67 -6.37
N GLY A 39 -10.40 6.56 -5.13
CA GLY A 39 -9.45 6.63 -4.04
C GLY A 39 -8.71 5.31 -3.74
N LEU A 40 -9.09 4.20 -4.36
CA LEU A 40 -8.29 2.97 -4.44
C LEU A 40 -7.35 2.98 -5.66
N GLY A 41 -7.42 3.97 -6.54
CA GLY A 41 -6.65 4.02 -7.78
C GLY A 41 -7.13 3.02 -8.83
N LEU A 42 -8.40 2.60 -8.78
CA LEU A 42 -9.01 1.66 -9.71
C LEU A 42 -9.90 2.37 -10.73
N SER A 43 -10.02 1.79 -11.93
CA SER A 43 -11.14 2.11 -12.80
C SER A 43 -12.46 1.61 -12.18
N LEU A 44 -13.57 2.28 -12.52
CA LEU A 44 -14.90 1.86 -12.06
C LEU A 44 -15.20 0.39 -12.42
N LYS A 45 -14.86 -0.01 -13.64
CA LYS A 45 -15.04 -1.40 -14.12
C LYS A 45 -14.26 -2.41 -13.27
N GLN A 46 -13.00 -2.12 -12.92
CA GLN A 46 -12.20 -3.00 -12.06
C GLN A 46 -12.80 -3.09 -10.65
N PHE A 47 -13.31 -1.99 -10.11
CA PHE A 47 -13.97 -1.99 -8.81
C PHE A 47 -15.29 -2.79 -8.83
N GLU A 48 -16.05 -2.70 -9.92
CA GLU A 48 -17.26 -3.52 -10.10
C GLU A 48 -16.92 -5.00 -10.21
N CYS A 49 -15.87 -5.38 -10.96
CA CYS A 49 -15.37 -6.76 -10.98
C CYS A 49 -14.93 -7.23 -9.59
N LEU A 50 -14.27 -6.37 -8.81
CA LEU A 50 -13.88 -6.66 -7.43
C LEU A 50 -15.10 -6.93 -6.53
N GLU A 51 -16.12 -6.06 -6.55
CA GLU A 51 -17.35 -6.27 -5.76
C GLU A 51 -18.20 -7.46 -6.26
N ALA A 52 -18.13 -7.78 -7.55
CA ALA A 52 -18.82 -8.92 -8.17
C ALA A 52 -18.10 -10.26 -7.91
N GLY A 53 -16.87 -10.24 -7.41
CA GLY A 53 -16.04 -11.44 -7.26
C GLY A 53 -15.55 -12.01 -8.60
N ASP A 54 -15.52 -11.20 -9.67
CA ASP A 54 -14.89 -11.56 -10.94
C ASP A 54 -13.38 -11.34 -10.85
N TRP A 55 -12.72 -12.28 -10.20
CA TRP A 55 -11.29 -12.21 -9.95
C TRP A 55 -10.44 -12.43 -11.20
N GLN A 56 -10.99 -13.03 -12.26
CA GLN A 56 -10.29 -13.32 -13.52
C GLN A 56 -10.10 -12.05 -14.36
N ALA A 57 -11.02 -11.11 -14.26
CA ALA A 57 -10.91 -9.80 -14.90
C ALA A 57 -9.87 -8.87 -14.23
N LEU A 58 -9.29 -9.28 -13.09
CA LEU A 58 -8.34 -8.48 -12.34
C LEU A 58 -6.88 -8.87 -12.68
N PRO A 59 -5.92 -7.92 -12.67
CA PRO A 59 -4.54 -8.12 -13.14
C PRO A 59 -3.74 -9.26 -12.48
N GLY A 60 -4.11 -9.70 -11.27
CA GLY A 60 -3.42 -10.79 -10.59
C GLY A 60 -3.72 -10.87 -9.09
N ALA A 61 -3.40 -12.00 -8.47
CA ALA A 61 -3.82 -12.31 -7.09
C ALA A 61 -3.20 -11.38 -6.03
N ALA A 62 -1.92 -10.99 -6.17
CA ALA A 62 -1.31 -9.99 -5.28
C ALA A 62 -1.95 -8.61 -5.39
N PHE A 63 -2.36 -8.22 -6.60
CA PHE A 63 -3.07 -6.96 -6.82
C PHE A 63 -4.44 -6.98 -6.15
N VAL A 64 -5.21 -8.06 -6.34
CA VAL A 64 -6.50 -8.25 -5.66
C VAL A 64 -6.35 -8.13 -4.15
N ARG A 65 -5.36 -8.82 -3.58
CA ARG A 65 -5.07 -8.78 -2.14
C ARG A 65 -4.74 -7.36 -1.66
N SER A 66 -3.82 -6.65 -2.33
CA SER A 66 -3.42 -5.31 -1.90
C SER A 66 -4.57 -4.31 -1.99
N VAL A 67 -5.40 -4.42 -3.02
CA VAL A 67 -6.61 -3.60 -3.21
C VAL A 67 -7.64 -3.91 -2.12
N LEU A 68 -7.84 -5.17 -1.78
CA LEU A 68 -8.78 -5.59 -0.74
C LEU A 68 -8.36 -5.06 0.64
N PHE A 69 -7.05 -5.07 0.95
CA PHE A 69 -6.51 -4.43 2.15
C PHE A 69 -6.75 -2.92 2.16
N ALA A 70 -6.45 -2.24 1.06
CA ALA A 70 -6.68 -0.79 0.96
C ALA A 70 -8.17 -0.45 1.11
N TYR A 71 -9.05 -1.29 0.59
CA TYR A 71 -10.50 -1.15 0.73
C TYR A 71 -10.94 -1.34 2.19
N ALA A 72 -10.50 -2.42 2.84
CA ALA A 72 -10.80 -2.68 4.24
C ALA A 72 -10.33 -1.54 5.16
N ARG A 73 -9.10 -1.06 4.94
CA ARG A 73 -8.52 0.07 5.69
C ARG A 73 -9.34 1.34 5.54
N ARG A 74 -9.84 1.64 4.34
CA ARG A 74 -10.72 2.79 4.09
C ARG A 74 -12.08 2.69 4.77
N LEU A 75 -12.54 1.47 5.04
CA LEU A 75 -13.76 1.22 5.81
C LEU A 75 -13.51 1.18 7.33
N GLY A 76 -12.28 1.51 7.77
CA GLY A 76 -11.88 1.57 9.17
C GLY A 76 -11.53 0.20 9.78
N MET A 77 -11.16 -0.78 8.95
CA MET A 77 -10.77 -2.11 9.41
C MET A 77 -9.27 -2.27 9.21
N ASP A 78 -8.54 -2.53 10.30
CA ASP A 78 -7.07 -2.65 10.28
C ASP A 78 -6.60 -4.12 10.39
N ASP A 79 -7.54 -5.06 10.47
CA ASP A 79 -7.20 -6.46 10.68
C ASP A 79 -6.80 -7.13 9.36
N ARG A 80 -5.52 -7.45 9.25
CA ARG A 80 -4.96 -8.11 8.08
C ARG A 80 -5.41 -9.57 7.96
N GLU A 81 -5.57 -10.27 9.07
CA GLU A 81 -5.95 -11.69 9.05
C GLU A 81 -7.39 -11.84 8.54
N THR A 82 -8.28 -10.94 8.94
CA THR A 82 -9.66 -10.89 8.45
C THR A 82 -9.71 -10.73 6.93
N VAL A 83 -8.86 -9.89 6.33
CA VAL A 83 -8.84 -9.68 4.88
C VAL A 83 -8.26 -10.88 4.12
N GLU A 84 -7.29 -11.59 4.71
CA GLU A 84 -6.73 -12.81 4.12
C GLU A 84 -7.82 -13.89 4.00
N GLN A 85 -8.73 -13.97 4.98
CA GLN A 85 -9.86 -14.91 4.98
C GLN A 85 -10.95 -14.58 3.93
N LEU A 86 -11.02 -13.32 3.45
CA LEU A 86 -11.96 -12.90 2.42
C LEU A 86 -11.59 -13.40 1.01
N LEU A 87 -10.33 -13.78 0.80
CA LEU A 87 -9.86 -14.28 -0.49
C LEU A 87 -10.32 -15.73 -0.72
N PRO A 88 -10.81 -16.06 -1.92
CA PRO A 88 -11.10 -17.45 -2.31
C PRO A 88 -9.88 -18.36 -2.06
N GLU A 89 -10.12 -19.63 -1.72
CA GLU A 89 -9.04 -20.63 -1.49
C GLU A 89 -8.01 -20.64 -2.63
N ASP A 90 -8.49 -20.67 -3.89
CA ASP A 90 -7.63 -20.66 -5.08
C ASP A 90 -6.72 -19.42 -5.15
N TYR A 91 -7.24 -18.27 -4.72
CA TYR A 91 -6.48 -17.03 -4.68
C TYR A 91 -5.52 -16.99 -3.49
N ARG A 92 -5.91 -17.52 -2.33
CA ARG A 92 -5.00 -17.69 -1.20
C ARG A 92 -3.82 -18.58 -1.55
N HIS A 93 -4.04 -19.70 -2.25
CA HIS A 93 -2.95 -20.56 -2.70
C HIS A 93 -2.02 -19.83 -3.68
N ARG A 94 -2.56 -19.11 -4.66
CA ARG A 94 -1.74 -18.33 -5.61
C ARG A 94 -1.00 -17.18 -4.95
N VAL A 95 -1.60 -16.53 -3.95
CA VAL A 95 -0.95 -15.50 -3.13
C VAL A 95 0.13 -16.11 -2.24
N ALA A 96 -0.12 -17.26 -1.62
CA ALA A 96 0.83 -17.96 -0.76
C ALA A 96 2.02 -18.47 -1.58
N GLU A 97 1.77 -19.02 -2.76
CA GLU A 97 2.80 -19.40 -3.73
C GLU A 97 3.61 -18.18 -4.17
N LEU A 98 2.95 -17.06 -4.50
CA LEU A 98 3.65 -15.82 -4.84
C LEU A 98 4.46 -15.25 -3.67
N HIS A 99 4.00 -15.34 -2.43
CA HIS A 99 4.80 -14.94 -1.26
C HIS A 99 5.97 -15.89 -1.06
N ALA A 100 5.77 -17.21 -1.16
CA ALA A 100 6.86 -18.17 -1.10
C ALA A 100 7.88 -17.89 -2.22
N ASP A 101 7.41 -17.48 -3.40
CA ASP A 101 8.24 -17.09 -4.53
C ASP A 101 8.96 -15.73 -4.29
N ILE A 102 8.35 -14.75 -3.63
CA ILE A 102 9.04 -13.52 -3.24
C ILE A 102 10.01 -13.77 -2.07
N ASP A 103 9.73 -14.72 -1.18
CA ASP A 103 10.58 -15.05 -0.04
C ASP A 103 11.79 -15.90 -0.49
N HIS A 104 11.59 -16.83 -1.43
CA HIS A 104 12.68 -17.61 -2.04
C HIS A 104 13.55 -16.75 -2.96
N ARG A 105 12.94 -15.79 -3.70
CA ARG A 105 13.66 -14.68 -4.32
C ARG A 105 13.84 -13.63 -3.26
N ARG A 106 14.58 -13.94 -2.19
CA ARG A 106 14.97 -12.96 -1.18
C ARG A 106 15.52 -11.76 -1.92
N ILE A 107 14.69 -10.77 -2.21
CA ILE A 107 15.08 -9.45 -2.62
C ILE A 107 15.75 -9.02 -1.35
N LYS A 108 17.05 -9.32 -1.23
CA LYS A 108 17.89 -8.66 -0.25
C LYS A 108 17.55 -7.21 -0.52
N PRO A 109 16.85 -6.49 0.39
CA PRO A 109 16.77 -5.07 0.21
C PRO A 109 18.23 -4.68 0.02
N LYS A 110 18.56 -4.05 -1.11
CA LYS A 110 19.81 -3.32 -1.20
C LYS A 110 19.67 -2.14 -0.24
N GLY A 111 19.54 -2.43 1.06
CA GLY A 111 19.82 -1.52 2.13
C GLY A 111 21.33 -1.52 2.22
N LEU A 112 21.93 -0.38 1.92
CA LEU A 112 22.39 0.51 2.99
C LEU A 112 23.42 1.54 2.47
N LEU A 113 23.91 1.40 1.24
CA LEU A 113 24.55 2.47 0.48
C LEU A 113 24.16 2.34 -1.00
N GLY A 114 23.66 3.42 -1.58
CA GLY A 114 23.06 3.45 -2.93
C GLY A 114 22.33 4.76 -3.22
N PHE A 115 22.16 5.56 -2.15
CA PHE A 115 22.00 7.02 -2.03
C PHE A 115 20.67 7.61 -2.50
N ALA A 116 19.95 8.24 -1.57
CA ALA A 116 18.77 9.04 -1.86
C ALA A 116 19.14 10.35 -2.57
N HIS A 117 19.64 10.30 -3.82
CA HIS A 117 19.79 11.45 -4.70
C HIS A 117 19.54 11.01 -6.15
N GLY A 118 18.37 11.38 -6.67
CA GLY A 118 18.16 11.47 -8.11
C GLY A 118 19.00 12.61 -8.66
N GLY A 119 19.95 12.28 -9.53
CA GLY A 119 20.81 13.25 -10.22
C GLY A 119 22.22 12.72 -10.41
N SER A 120 22.54 12.34 -11.65
CA SER A 120 23.88 11.93 -12.08
C SER A 120 24.89 13.08 -11.90
N GLY A 121 25.53 13.15 -10.73
CA GLY A 121 26.64 14.07 -10.46
C GLY A 121 27.52 13.49 -9.37
N SER A 122 28.76 13.15 -9.70
CA SER A 122 29.71 12.60 -8.74
C SER A 122 29.95 13.58 -7.59
N ALA A 123 29.93 13.11 -6.35
CA ALA A 123 30.15 13.94 -5.16
C ALA A 123 31.50 14.72 -5.21
N LEU A 124 32.49 14.17 -5.92
CA LEU A 124 33.75 14.83 -6.22
C LEU A 124 33.58 16.11 -7.03
N ALA A 125 32.65 16.17 -7.99
CA ALA A 125 32.39 17.38 -8.75
C ALA A 125 31.90 18.52 -7.86
N TRP A 126 31.08 18.21 -6.85
CA TRP A 126 30.59 19.19 -5.88
C TRP A 126 31.68 19.64 -4.90
N CYS A 127 32.52 18.73 -4.43
CA CYS A 127 33.70 19.09 -3.64
C CYS A 127 34.66 19.99 -4.44
N CYS A 128 34.93 19.67 -5.70
CA CYS A 128 35.76 20.49 -6.57
C CYS A 128 35.15 21.87 -6.83
N LEU A 129 33.82 21.95 -7.03
CA LEU A 129 33.12 23.23 -7.19
C LEU A 129 33.21 24.09 -5.92
N MET A 130 32.98 23.50 -4.74
CA MET A 130 33.11 24.19 -3.45
C MET A 130 34.54 24.67 -3.19
N LEU A 131 35.54 23.85 -3.54
CA LEU A 131 36.93 24.19 -3.34
C LEU A 131 37.37 25.30 -4.31
N ALA A 132 36.93 25.24 -5.57
CA ALA A 132 37.17 26.28 -6.56
C ALA A 132 36.51 27.61 -6.17
N SER A 133 35.26 27.59 -5.67
CA SER A 133 34.60 28.82 -5.21
C SER A 133 35.33 29.45 -4.01
N ALA A 134 35.81 28.64 -3.06
CA ALA A 134 36.56 29.13 -1.90
C ALA A 134 37.87 29.84 -2.32
N VAL A 135 38.61 29.28 -3.27
CA VAL A 135 39.85 29.88 -3.79
C VAL A 135 39.60 31.24 -4.44
N VAL A 136 38.51 31.37 -5.22
CA VAL A 136 38.12 32.63 -5.86
C VAL A 136 37.78 33.71 -4.83
N VAL A 137 37.03 33.36 -3.79
CA VAL A 137 36.66 34.29 -2.71
C VAL A 137 37.89 34.79 -1.97
N ILE A 138 38.83 33.90 -1.63
CA ILE A 138 40.07 34.25 -0.93
C ILE A 138 40.90 35.24 -1.76
N HIS A 139 41.02 35.00 -3.07
CA HIS A 139 41.78 35.88 -3.96
C HIS A 139 41.12 37.25 -4.18
N PHE A 140 39.80 37.29 -4.19
CA PHE A 140 39.04 38.52 -4.41
C PHE A 140 38.99 39.41 -3.15
N PHE A 141 38.80 38.82 -1.97
CA PHE A 141 38.77 39.55 -0.69
C PHE A 141 40.15 39.82 -0.09
N GLY A 142 41.17 39.02 -0.42
CA GLY A 142 42.54 39.24 0.05
C GLY A 142 43.34 40.27 -0.76
N ARG A 143 42.75 40.85 -1.82
CA ARG A 143 43.40 41.86 -2.69
C ARG A 143 42.81 43.27 -2.57
N GLN A 144 41.86 43.50 -1.67
CA GLN A 144 41.41 44.85 -1.28
C GLN A 144 41.95 45.19 0.10
#